data_AF-A0A1M7QTZ0-F1
#
_entry.id   AF-A0A1M7QTZ0-F1
#
_cell.length_a   1.000
_cell.length_b   1.000
_cell.length_c   1.000
_cell.angle_alpha   90.00
_cell.angle_beta   90.00
_cell.angle_gamma   90.00
#
_symmetry.space_group_name_H-M   'P 1'
#
loop_
_entity.id
_entity.type
_entity.pdbx_description
1 polymer ?
#
loop_
_entity_poly.entity_id
_entity_poly.type
_entity_poly.pdbx_seq_one_letter_code
_entity_poly.pdbx_strand_id
1 'polypeptide(L)' 'MIKLAKVKKITVPGLRHTHVNILINKNINVKAIAERLGNTPGMIYNVYGHVFKELEEESVKLFKWSLEESRANRGASS' A
#
# COMPACT_ATOMS: atom_id res chain seq x y z
N MET A 1 -3.59 27.27 15.26
CA MET A 1 -2.21 26.86 14.88
C MET A 1 -2.24 25.77 13.80
N ILE A 2 -2.37 26.14 12.52
CA ILE A 2 -2.14 25.25 11.35
C ILE A 2 -1.19 25.92 10.31
N LYS A 3 -0.85 27.21 10.50
CA LYS A 3 -0.03 27.99 9.55
C LYS A 3 1.48 27.68 9.57
N LEU A 4 2.00 26.97 10.57
CA LEU A 4 3.45 26.76 10.76
C LEU A 4 4.01 25.58 9.97
N ALA A 5 3.18 24.61 9.62
CA ALA A 5 3.58 23.52 8.73
C ALA A 5 2.85 23.76 7.40
N LYS A 6 3.58 23.82 6.27
CA LYS A 6 3.04 23.99 4.91
C LYS A 6 2.22 22.76 4.45
N VAL A 7 1.40 22.20 5.32
CA VAL A 7 0.60 21.01 5.05
C VAL A 7 -0.75 21.44 4.50
N LYS A 8 -1.22 20.73 3.48
CA LYS A 8 -2.57 20.92 2.95
C LYS A 8 -3.59 20.82 4.09
N LYS A 9 -4.64 21.66 4.03
CA LYS A 9 -5.75 21.62 4.98
C LYS A 9 -6.32 20.21 5.04
N ILE A 10 -6.25 19.58 6.21
CA ILE A 10 -6.80 18.25 6.45
C ILE A 10 -8.32 18.35 6.43
N THR A 11 -8.97 17.55 5.59
CA THR A 11 -10.43 17.43 5.52
C THR A 11 -10.85 16.04 6.00
N VAL A 12 -12.11 15.90 6.46
CA VAL A 12 -12.65 14.60 6.89
C VAL A 12 -12.56 13.53 5.78
N PRO A 13 -12.87 13.82 4.50
CA PRO A 13 -12.62 12.88 3.41
C PRO A 13 -11.13 12.55 3.22
N GLY A 14 -10.24 13.54 3.37
CA GLY A 14 -8.79 13.33 3.31
C GLY A 14 -8.30 12.33 4.37
N LEU A 15 -8.82 12.44 5.60
CA LEU A 15 -8.53 11.46 6.66
C LEU A 15 -9.03 10.06 6.31
N ARG A 16 -10.20 9.94 5.67
CA ARG A 16 -10.72 8.65 5.20
C ARG A 16 -9.79 8.01 4.17
N HIS A 17 -9.28 8.79 3.22
CA HIS A 17 -8.30 8.31 2.24
C HIS A 17 -7.00 7.88 2.90
N THR A 18 -6.45 8.70 3.82
CA THR A 18 -5.25 8.32 4.58
C THR A 18 -5.47 7.04 5.38
N HIS A 19 -6.63 6.89 6.02
CA HIS A 19 -6.96 5.68 6.77
C HIS A 19 -6.96 4.43 5.88
N VAL A 20 -7.60 4.48 4.71
CA VAL A 20 -7.63 3.34 3.79
C VAL A 20 -6.25 3.00 3.24
N ASN A 21 -5.45 4.00 2.84
CA ASN A 21 -4.08 3.77 2.37
C ASN A 21 -3.24 3.06 3.43
N ILE A 22 -3.35 3.45 4.71
CA ILE A 22 -2.64 2.78 5.81
C ILE A 22 -3.07 1.33 5.94
N LEU A 23 -4.38 1.03 5.83
CA LEU A 23 -4.88 -0.35 5.93
C LEU A 23 -4.40 -1.21 4.75
N ILE A 24 -4.39 -0.66 3.53
CA ILE A 24 -3.89 -1.34 2.34
C ILE A 24 -2.40 -1.64 2.48
N ASN A 25 -1.58 -0.67 2.89
CA ASN A 25 -0.14 -0.86 3.08
C ASN A 25 0.20 -1.83 4.22
N LYS A 26 -0.69 -1.99 5.19
CA LYS A 26 -0.59 -3.03 6.23
C LYS A 26 -1.07 -4.41 5.76
N ASN A 27 -1.31 -4.57 4.46
CA ASN A 27 -1.79 -5.79 3.82
C ASN A 27 -3.09 -6.33 4.44
N ILE A 28 -3.95 -5.44 4.94
CA ILE A 28 -5.25 -5.82 5.48
C ILE A 28 -6.16 -6.24 4.32
N ASN A 29 -6.90 -7.33 4.54
CA ASN A 29 -7.79 -7.88 3.52
C ASN A 29 -8.81 -6.82 3.04
N VAL A 30 -8.93 -6.66 1.72
CA VAL A 30 -9.79 -5.65 1.07
C VAL A 30 -11.26 -5.82 1.46
N LYS A 31 -11.73 -7.04 1.71
CA LYS A 31 -13.08 -7.31 2.21
C LYS A 31 -13.30 -6.68 3.59
N ALA A 32 -12.34 -6.86 4.51
CA ALA A 32 -12.42 -6.27 5.85
C ALA A 32 -12.34 -4.74 5.82
N ILE A 33 -11.55 -4.17 4.90
CA ILE A 33 -11.51 -2.72 4.67
C ILE A 33 -12.87 -2.24 4.16
N ALA A 34 -13.45 -2.93 3.18
CA ALA A 34 -14.75 -2.57 2.62
C ALA A 34 -15.87 -2.61 3.67
N GLU A 35 -15.93 -3.67 4.48
CA GLU A 35 -16.87 -3.82 5.60
C GLU A 35 -16.71 -2.68 6.62
N ARG A 36 -15.47 -2.34 7.00
CA ARG A 36 -15.17 -1.21 7.90
C ARG A 36 -15.66 0.13 7.35
N LEU A 37 -15.63 0.31 6.03
CA LEU A 37 -16.09 1.53 5.38
C LEU A 37 -17.58 1.52 5.05
N GLY A 38 -18.30 0.41 5.27
CA GLY A 38 -19.68 0.23 4.80
C GLY A 38 -19.79 0.27 3.28
N ASN A 39 -18.82 -0.32 2.58
CA ASN A 39 -18.69 -0.30 1.12
C ASN A 39 -18.42 -1.69 0.54
N THR A 40 -18.30 -1.80 -0.78
CA THR A 40 -17.96 -3.04 -1.47
C THR A 40 -16.45 -3.12 -1.76
N PRO A 41 -15.85 -4.32 -1.82
CA PRO A 41 -14.46 -4.49 -2.24
C PRO A 41 -14.16 -3.86 -3.61
N GLY A 42 -15.12 -3.97 -4.56
CA GLY A 42 -15.02 -3.34 -5.87
C GLY A 42 -14.84 -1.83 -5.80
N MET A 43 -15.55 -1.15 -4.89
CA MET A 43 -15.36 0.30 -4.67
C MET A 43 -13.93 0.60 -4.20
N ILE A 44 -13.40 -0.19 -3.26
CA ILE A 44 -12.04 -0.02 -2.75
C ILE A 44 -11.01 -0.20 -3.87
N TYR A 45 -11.14 -1.25 -4.69
CA TYR A 45 -10.25 -1.44 -5.84
C TYR A 45 -10.33 -0.30 -6.86
N ASN A 46 -11.53 0.23 -7.12
CA ASN A 46 -11.71 1.32 -8.07
C ASN A 46 -11.10 2.64 -7.56
N VAL A 47 -11.27 2.96 -6.28
CA VAL A 47 -10.79 4.24 -5.70
C VAL A 47 -9.30 4.19 -5.35
N TYR A 48 -8.82 3.06 -4.85
CA TYR A 48 -7.45 2.90 -4.34
C TYR A 48 -6.56 2.01 -5.23
N GLY A 49 -6.99 1.73 -6.46
CA GLY A 49 -6.26 0.89 -7.42
C GLY A 49 -4.80 1.29 -7.63
N HIS A 50 -4.49 2.59 -7.57
CA HIS A 50 -3.11 3.09 -7.67
C HIS A 50 -2.21 2.58 -6.54
N VAL A 51 -2.72 2.50 -5.30
CA VAL A 51 -1.97 1.99 -4.14
C VAL A 51 -1.65 0.50 -4.33
N PHE A 52 -2.61 -0.27 -4.84
CA PHE A 52 -2.38 -1.69 -5.13
C PHE A 52 -1.34 -1.91 -6.22
N LYS A 53 -1.34 -1.06 -7.25
CA LYS A 53 -0.31 -1.09 -8.31
C LYS A 53 1.09 -0.82 -7.74
N GLU A 54 1.23 0.15 -6.85
CA GLU A 54 2.50 0.44 -6.17
C GLU A 54 3.00 -0.76 -5.36
N LEU A 55 2.10 -1.42 -4.61
CA LEU A 55 2.42 -2.63 -3.85
C LEU A 55 2.81 -3.80 -4.76
N GLU A 56 2.14 -3.96 -5.90
CA GLU A 56 2.48 -4.98 -6.90
C GLU A 56 3.90 -4.74 -7.44
N GLU A 57 4.22 -3.51 -7.84
CA GLU A 57 5.56 -3.15 -8.33
C GLU A 57 6.64 -3.38 -7.27
N GLU A 58 6.35 -3.09 -6.00
CA GLU A 58 7.24 -3.38 -4.87
C GLU A 58 7.46 -4.89 -4.68
N SER A 59 6.39 -5.68 -4.80
CA SER A 59 6.48 -7.14 -4.67
C SER A 59 7.35 -7.77 -5.76
N VAL A 60 7.27 -7.27 -7.00
CA VAL A 60 8.11 -7.70 -8.12
C VAL A 60 9.59 -7.38 -7.85
N LYS A 61 9.88 -6.18 -7.34
CA LYS A 61 11.26 -5.78 -6.98
C LYS A 61 11.82 -6.66 -5.87
N LEU A 62 11.04 -6.89 -4.81
CA LEU A 62 11.45 -7.74 -3.69
C LEU A 62 11.73 -9.19 -4.15
N PHE A 63 10.85 -9.73 -4.98
CA PHE A 63 11.03 -11.06 -5.55
C PHE A 63 12.31 -11.15 -6.40
N LYS A 64 12.56 -10.15 -7.25
CA LYS A 64 13.79 -10.07 -8.05
C LYS A 64 15.05 -10.08 -7.17
N TRP A 65 15.10 -9.26 -6.12
CA TRP A 65 16.23 -9.22 -5.20
C TRP A 65 16.44 -10.55 -4.47
N SER A 66 15.36 -11.19 -4.02
CA SER A 66 15.43 -12.52 -3.38
C SER A 66 16.06 -13.57 -4.29
N LEU A 67 15.76 -13.53 -5.60
CA LEU A 67 16.37 -14.41 -6.59
C LEU A 67 17.86 -14.11 -6.80
N GLU A 68 18.25 -12.84 -6.86
CA GLU A 68 19.65 -12.43 -7.05
C GLU A 68 20.52 -12.82 -5.84
N GLU A 69 20.03 -12.58 -4.62
CA GLU A 69 20.68 -13.02 -3.37
C GLU A 69 20.87 -14.55 -3.33
N SER A 70 19.85 -15.30 -3.73
CA SER A 70 19.89 -16.76 -3.82
C SER A 70 20.84 -17.28 -4.90
N ARG A 71 21.18 -16.45 -5.90
CA ARG A 71 22.19 -16.78 -6.93
C ARG A 71 23.59 -16.42 -6.46
N ALA A 72 23.77 -15.27 -5.80
CA ALA A 72 25.05 -14.84 -5.24
C ALA A 72 25.58 -15.85 -4.20
N ASN A 73 24.73 -16.32 -3.30
CA ASN A 73 25.10 -17.32 -2.29
C ASN A 73 25.47 -18.70 -2.89
N ARG A 74 24.91 -19.06 -4.05
CA ARG A 74 25.31 -20.30 -4.77
C ARG A 74 26.64 -20.16 -5.50
N GLY A 75 26.98 -18.97 -5.99
CA GLY A 75 28.27 -18.71 -6.65
C GLY A 75 29.48 -18.64 -5.71
N ALA A 76 29.27 -18.36 -4.42
CA ALA A 76 30.35 -18.29 -3.42
C ALA A 76 30.72 -19.64 -2.80
N SER A 77 29.93 -20.70 -3.06
CA SER A 77 30.16 -22.06 -2.52
C SER A 77 30.74 -23.04 -3.56
N SER A 78 31.26 -22.53 -4.69
CA SER A 78 31.90 -23.30 -5.77
C SER A 78 33.37 -22.94 -5.91
#